data_AF-A0A532AJH9-F1
#
_entry.id   AF-A0A532AJH9-F1
#
_cell.length_a   1.000
_cell.length_b   1.000
_cell.length_c   1.000
_cell.angle_alpha   90.00
_cell.angle_beta   90.00
_cell.angle_gamma   90.00
#
_symmetry.space_group_name_H-M   'P 1'
#
loop_
_entity.id
_entity.type
_entity.pdbx_description
1 polymer ?
#
loop_
_entity_poly.entity_id
_entity_poly.type
_entity_poly.pdbx_seq_one_letter_code
_entity_poly.pdbx_strand_id
1 'polypeptide(L)'
;AELLGEGTHDGVFSVWYGKGPGVDRSGDVFRHANLAGSSKHGGVLALMGDDHMAESSTNAHATEFLFVDTMVPILNPAGVQEIIDYGLYGFAMSRFAGTWAAIKCVKDNIESTASVDA
;
A
#
# COMPACT_ATOMS: atom_id res chain seq x y z
N ALA A 1 -2.47 17.67 -9.70
CA ALA A 1 -3.90 18.05 -9.82
C ALA A 1 -4.16 19.33 -9.03
N GLU A 2 -4.17 19.28 -7.69
CA GLU A 2 -4.78 20.35 -6.89
C GLU A 2 -3.77 21.26 -6.13
N LEU A 3 -2.62 20.74 -5.70
CA LEU A 3 -1.71 21.42 -4.74
C LEU A 3 -1.18 22.78 -5.22
N LEU A 4 -0.93 22.92 -6.54
CA LEU A 4 -0.49 24.16 -7.18
C LEU A 4 -1.54 24.71 -8.17
N GLY A 5 -2.67 24.04 -8.33
CA GLY A 5 -3.70 24.42 -9.33
C GLY A 5 -3.31 24.24 -10.81
N GLU A 6 -2.12 23.72 -11.10
CA GLU A 6 -1.60 23.52 -12.47
C GLU A 6 -1.84 22.10 -13.02
N GLY A 7 -2.72 21.34 -12.37
CA GLY A 7 -3.00 19.96 -12.78
C GLY A 7 -3.70 19.86 -14.13
N THR A 8 -3.22 18.96 -15.00
CA THR A 8 -3.87 18.63 -16.28
C THR A 8 -4.90 17.49 -16.17
N HIS A 9 -5.06 16.91 -14.98
CA HIS A 9 -5.93 15.78 -14.69
C HIS A 9 -6.65 15.98 -13.36
N ASP A 10 -7.86 15.42 -13.24
CA ASP A 10 -8.72 15.54 -12.06
C ASP A 10 -8.09 14.89 -10.81
N GLY A 11 -7.34 13.80 -11.00
CA GLY A 11 -6.69 13.06 -9.92
C GLY A 11 -5.64 12.09 -10.44
N VAL A 12 -4.80 11.61 -9.53
CA VAL A 12 -3.77 10.59 -9.81
C VAL A 12 -3.88 9.50 -8.77
N PHE A 13 -3.82 8.26 -9.24
CA PHE A 13 -3.67 7.09 -8.39
C PHE A 13 -2.22 6.65 -8.42
N SER A 14 -1.69 6.21 -7.29
CA SER A 14 -0.30 5.79 -7.21
C SER A 14 -0.17 4.50 -6.42
N VAL A 15 0.75 3.66 -6.88
CA VAL A 15 1.16 2.46 -6.17
C VAL A 15 2.63 2.62 -5.84
N TRP A 16 2.97 2.39 -4.59
CA TRP A 16 4.34 2.28 -4.10
C TRP A 16 4.57 0.85 -3.64
N TYR A 17 5.74 0.26 -3.92
CA TYR A 17 6.07 -1.08 -3.46
C TYR A 17 7.45 -1.08 -2.79
N GLY A 18 7.54 -1.80 -1.68
CA GLY A 18 8.80 -2.10 -1.01
C GLY A 18 8.74 -3.42 -0.28
N LYS A 19 9.85 -4.16 -0.33
CA LYS A 19 10.10 -5.32 0.54
C LYS A 19 10.74 -4.86 1.84
N GLY A 20 10.69 -5.63 2.92
CA GLY A 20 11.17 -5.28 4.29
C GLY A 20 12.16 -4.09 4.39
N PRO A 21 13.42 -4.22 3.93
CA PRO A 21 14.41 -3.13 4.03
C PRO A 21 14.05 -1.83 3.30
N GLY A 22 13.30 -1.91 2.20
CA GLY A 22 12.78 -0.74 1.49
C GLY A 22 11.69 -0.03 2.30
N VAL A 23 10.84 -0.80 2.97
CA VAL A 23 9.80 -0.23 3.86
C VAL A 23 10.43 0.39 5.10
N ASP A 24 11.40 -0.30 5.72
CA ASP A 24 12.14 0.21 6.88
C ASP A 24 12.76 1.59 6.61
N ARG A 25 13.34 1.77 5.43
CA ARG A 25 13.97 3.02 5.02
C ARG A 25 12.98 4.12 4.64
N SER A 26 11.73 3.76 4.35
CA SER A 26 10.69 4.69 3.91
C SER A 26 9.81 5.23 5.03
N GLY A 27 10.09 4.91 6.30
CA GLY A 27 9.30 5.39 7.44
C GLY A 27 9.02 6.90 7.43
N ASP A 28 10.02 7.73 7.11
CA ASP A 28 9.85 9.19 7.00
C ASP A 28 8.90 9.60 5.87
N VAL A 29 9.00 8.92 4.71
CA VAL A 29 8.13 9.12 3.55
C VAL A 29 6.68 8.85 3.92
N PHE A 30 6.38 7.78 4.66
CA PHE A 30 5.00 7.45 5.07
C PHE A 30 4.42 8.49 6.03
N ARG A 31 5.22 9.00 6.97
CA ARG A 31 4.76 10.08 7.87
C ARG A 31 4.45 11.35 7.09
N HIS A 32 5.35 11.76 6.19
CA HIS A 32 5.14 12.95 5.36
C HIS A 32 3.95 12.80 4.42
N ALA A 33 3.77 11.61 3.84
CA ALA A 33 2.62 11.27 3.03
C ALA A 33 1.29 11.43 3.77
N ASN A 34 1.19 10.90 5.00
CA ASN A 34 -0.01 11.05 5.82
C ASN A 34 -0.23 12.50 6.28
N LEU A 35 0.84 13.26 6.56
CA LEU A 35 0.73 14.68 6.88
C LEU A 35 0.25 15.53 5.70
N ALA A 36 0.71 15.21 4.48
CA ALA A 36 0.27 15.89 3.26
C ALA A 36 -1.15 15.50 2.83
N GLY A 37 -1.52 14.26 3.15
CA GLY A 37 -2.78 13.63 2.84
C GLY A 37 -2.94 13.23 1.37
N SER A 38 -4.11 12.67 1.04
CA SER A 38 -4.44 12.18 -0.30
C SER A 38 -5.50 13.04 -0.99
N SER A 39 -5.48 13.10 -2.32
CA SER A 39 -6.50 13.82 -3.10
C SER A 39 -7.89 13.18 -3.01
N LYS A 40 -8.93 14.02 -2.95
CA LYS A 40 -10.35 13.64 -3.11
C LYS A 40 -10.68 12.92 -4.43
N HIS A 41 -9.82 13.05 -5.44
CA HIS A 41 -10.00 12.42 -6.76
C HIS A 41 -8.92 11.37 -7.07
N GLY A 42 -8.07 11.06 -6.09
CA GLY A 42 -6.96 10.11 -6.24
C GLY A 42 -6.98 9.03 -5.16
N GLY A 43 -5.78 8.60 -4.77
CA GLY A 43 -5.52 7.65 -3.70
C GLY A 43 -4.13 7.02 -3.87
N VAL A 44 -3.53 6.55 -2.78
CA VAL A 44 -2.23 5.87 -2.82
C VAL A 44 -2.27 4.54 -2.09
N LEU A 45 -1.78 3.50 -2.75
CA LEU A 45 -1.55 2.17 -2.18
C LEU A 45 -0.06 1.92 -1.95
N ALA A 46 0.29 1.52 -0.74
CA ALA A 46 1.60 0.97 -0.41
C ALA A 46 1.53 -0.56 -0.32
N LEU A 47 2.25 -1.24 -1.21
CA LEU A 47 2.38 -2.69 -1.20
C LEU A 47 3.61 -3.06 -0.37
N MET A 48 3.39 -3.76 0.74
CA MET A 48 4.48 -4.24 1.58
C MET A 48 4.77 -5.71 1.27
N GLY A 49 5.93 -5.98 0.70
CA GLY A 49 6.39 -7.35 0.45
C GLY A 49 6.97 -7.95 1.72
N ASP A 50 6.27 -8.89 2.31
CA ASP A 50 6.71 -9.69 3.45
C ASP A 50 7.11 -11.10 3.01
N ASP A 51 8.33 -11.48 3.33
CA ASP A 51 8.88 -12.82 3.15
C ASP A 51 9.35 -13.34 4.52
N HIS A 52 8.42 -14.03 5.18
CA HIS A 52 8.59 -14.53 6.54
C HIS A 52 9.66 -15.64 6.64
N MET A 53 9.97 -16.32 5.53
CA MET A 53 10.96 -17.40 5.47
C MET A 53 12.35 -16.90 5.05
N ALA A 54 12.48 -15.62 4.70
CA ALA A 54 13.70 -15.00 4.21
C ALA A 54 14.33 -15.76 3.02
N GLU A 55 13.50 -16.34 2.15
CA GLU A 55 14.01 -17.11 1.00
C GLU A 55 14.67 -16.21 -0.05
N SER A 56 14.14 -15.01 -0.24
CA SER A 56 14.66 -14.01 -1.18
C SER A 56 14.98 -12.68 -0.50
N SER A 57 14.99 -12.65 0.84
CA SER A 57 15.35 -11.49 1.66
C SER A 57 16.57 -11.77 2.53
N THR A 58 17.30 -10.70 2.89
CA THR A 58 18.42 -10.81 3.84
C THR A 58 17.96 -11.23 5.24
N ASN A 59 16.71 -10.91 5.63
CA ASN A 59 16.11 -11.26 6.91
C ASN A 59 14.59 -11.52 6.77
N ALA A 60 14.02 -12.18 7.77
CA ALA A 60 12.58 -12.27 7.95
C ALA A 60 12.04 -10.93 8.45
N HIS A 61 10.85 -10.54 7.99
CA HIS A 61 10.25 -9.23 8.24
C HIS A 61 8.74 -9.37 8.40
N ALA A 62 8.21 -8.62 9.38
CA ALA A 62 6.79 -8.44 9.63
C ALA A 62 6.55 -6.93 9.55
N THR A 63 6.35 -6.45 8.32
CA THR A 63 6.44 -5.04 8.00
C THR A 63 5.20 -4.24 8.47
N GLU A 64 4.10 -4.94 8.81
CA GLU A 64 2.86 -4.32 9.26
C GLU A 64 3.05 -3.37 10.45
N PHE A 65 3.98 -3.67 11.36
CA PHE A 65 4.21 -2.84 12.55
C PHE A 65 4.76 -1.45 12.20
N LEU A 66 5.49 -1.30 11.10
CA LEU A 66 5.96 0.00 10.63
C LEU A 66 4.81 0.83 10.06
N PHE A 67 3.88 0.20 9.34
CA PHE A 67 2.67 0.88 8.89
C PHE A 67 1.75 1.26 10.05
N VAL A 68 1.67 0.43 11.10
CA VAL A 68 1.01 0.80 12.36
C VAL A 68 1.68 2.02 13.00
N ASP A 69 3.01 2.04 13.13
CA ASP A 69 3.76 3.18 13.68
C ASP A 69 3.54 4.47 12.88
N THR A 70 3.45 4.36 11.56
CA THR A 70 3.23 5.49 10.65
C THR A 70 1.76 5.83 10.42
N MET A 71 0.85 5.17 11.15
CA MET A 71 -0.60 5.37 11.09
C MET A 71 -1.21 5.15 9.69
N VAL A 72 -0.62 4.25 8.91
CA VAL A 72 -1.17 3.84 7.61
C VAL A 72 -2.08 2.63 7.82
N PRO A 73 -3.37 2.70 7.44
CA PRO A 73 -4.27 1.56 7.51
C PRO A 73 -3.82 0.41 6.60
N ILE A 74 -4.01 -0.82 7.06
CA ILE A 74 -3.48 -2.03 6.44
C ILE A 74 -4.63 -2.98 6.07
N LEU A 75 -4.63 -3.46 4.83
CA LEU A 75 -5.49 -4.52 4.32
C LEU A 75 -4.64 -5.80 4.15
N ASN A 76 -5.13 -6.92 4.66
CA ASN A 76 -4.41 -8.19 4.62
C ASN A 76 -5.23 -9.23 3.82
N PRO A 77 -4.97 -9.37 2.50
CA PRO A 77 -5.72 -10.27 1.64
C PRO A 77 -5.40 -11.74 1.94
N ALA A 78 -6.41 -12.59 1.94
CA ALA A 78 -6.27 -14.04 2.11
C ALA A 78 -5.95 -14.77 0.79
N GLY A 79 -6.10 -14.12 -0.38
CA GLY A 79 -5.85 -14.74 -1.69
C GLY A 79 -5.98 -13.77 -2.85
N VAL A 80 -5.93 -14.29 -4.08
CA VAL A 80 -5.86 -13.50 -5.33
C VAL A 80 -7.08 -12.60 -5.53
N GLN A 81 -8.29 -13.09 -5.21
CA GLN A 81 -9.51 -12.27 -5.29
C GLN A 81 -9.42 -11.03 -4.39
N GLU A 82 -9.07 -11.24 -3.12
CA GLU A 82 -8.97 -10.15 -2.15
C GLU A 82 -7.86 -9.16 -2.48
N ILE A 83 -6.78 -9.57 -3.16
CA ILE A 83 -5.76 -8.62 -3.65
C ILE A 83 -6.39 -7.57 -4.57
N ILE A 84 -7.28 -8.00 -5.47
CA ILE A 84 -7.97 -7.12 -6.42
C ILE A 84 -8.99 -6.25 -5.68
N ASP A 85 -9.85 -6.88 -4.88
CA ASP A 85 -10.91 -6.18 -4.14
C ASP A 85 -10.32 -5.16 -3.16
N TYR A 86 -9.31 -5.56 -2.39
CA TYR A 86 -8.64 -4.69 -1.43
C TYR A 86 -7.78 -3.63 -2.11
N GLY A 87 -7.34 -3.84 -3.35
CA GLY A 87 -6.77 -2.78 -4.19
C GLY A 87 -7.77 -1.64 -4.40
N LEU A 88 -8.99 -1.96 -4.83
CA LEU A 88 -10.04 -0.97 -5.03
C LEU A 88 -10.46 -0.31 -3.70
N TYR A 89 -10.64 -1.12 -2.65
CA TYR A 89 -11.00 -0.60 -1.33
C TYR A 89 -9.91 0.24 -0.71
N GLY A 90 -8.63 -0.12 -0.89
CA GLY A 90 -7.52 0.64 -0.36
C GLY A 90 -7.37 2.00 -1.05
N PHE A 91 -7.60 2.09 -2.37
CA PHE A 91 -7.66 3.41 -3.03
C PHE A 91 -8.82 4.26 -2.52
N ALA A 92 -10.01 3.66 -2.35
CA ALA A 92 -11.17 4.36 -1.78
C ALA A 92 -10.92 4.81 -0.33
N MET A 93 -10.30 3.94 0.48
CA MET A 93 -9.92 4.20 1.87
C MET A 93 -8.89 5.32 1.97
N SER A 94 -7.84 5.27 1.14
CA SER A 94 -6.83 6.33 1.08
C SER A 94 -7.50 7.68 0.85
N ARG A 95 -8.28 7.80 -0.23
CA ARG A 95 -9.05 9.00 -0.56
C ARG A 95 -9.93 9.49 0.58
N PHE A 96 -10.66 8.58 1.21
CA PHE A 96 -11.63 8.91 2.24
C PHE A 96 -10.97 9.36 3.55
N ALA A 97 -9.95 8.63 3.99
CA ALA A 97 -9.23 8.89 5.23
C ALA A 97 -8.25 10.06 5.11
N GLY A 98 -7.86 10.43 3.89
CA GLY A 98 -6.83 11.44 3.68
C GLY A 98 -5.43 10.93 4.04
N THR A 99 -5.20 9.61 3.97
CA THR A 99 -3.91 8.97 4.27
C THR A 99 -3.49 8.08 3.12
N TRP A 100 -2.28 7.54 3.13
CA TRP A 100 -2.00 6.34 2.32
C TRP A 100 -2.76 5.14 2.88
N ALA A 101 -2.96 4.10 2.09
CA ALA A 101 -3.43 2.80 2.56
C ALA A 101 -2.45 1.72 2.13
N ALA A 102 -2.33 0.63 2.88
CA ALA A 102 -1.37 -0.42 2.60
C ALA A 102 -2.04 -1.77 2.37
N ILE A 103 -1.40 -2.61 1.54
CA ILE A 103 -1.77 -4.00 1.33
C ILE A 103 -0.59 -4.88 1.73
N LYS A 104 -0.84 -5.86 2.60
CA LYS A 104 0.13 -6.88 2.97
C LYS A 104 0.25 -7.90 1.85
N CYS A 105 1.45 -8.01 1.31
CA CYS A 105 1.79 -8.94 0.23
C CYS A 105 2.72 -10.01 0.82
N VAL A 106 2.20 -11.20 1.11
CA VAL A 106 3.04 -12.34 1.53
C VAL A 106 3.31 -13.24 0.33
N LYS A 107 4.32 -14.10 0.43
CA LYS A 107 4.64 -15.03 -0.65
C LYS A 107 3.43 -15.88 -1.08
N ASP A 108 2.71 -16.43 -0.11
CA ASP A 108 1.63 -17.39 -0.34
C ASP A 108 0.49 -16.84 -1.21
N ASN A 109 0.17 -15.54 -1.07
CA ASN A 109 -0.89 -14.91 -1.86
C ASN A 109 -0.36 -14.23 -3.14
N ILE A 110 0.89 -13.76 -3.18
CA ILE A 110 1.48 -13.14 -4.39
C ILE A 110 1.93 -14.17 -5.44
N GLU A 111 2.42 -15.34 -5.04
CA GLU A 111 2.86 -16.39 -5.99
C GLU A 111 1.71 -17.34 -6.39
N SER A 112 0.52 -17.13 -5.83
CA SER A 112 -0.66 -17.93 -6.14
C SER A 112 -1.31 -17.55 -7.47
N THR A 113 -1.98 -18.52 -8.09
CA THR A 113 -2.80 -18.32 -9.30
C THR A 113 -4.22 -18.80 -9.02
N ALA A 114 -5.22 -18.01 -9.37
CA ALA A 114 -6.63 -18.38 -9.26
C ALA A 114 -7.45 -17.71 -10.37
N SER A 115 -8.60 -18.31 -10.71
CA SER A 115 -9.67 -17.58 -11.40
C SER A 115 -10.33 -16.60 -10.43
N VAL A 116 -10.56 -15.37 -10.86
CA VAL A 116 -11.17 -14.30 -10.07
C VAL A 116 -12.45 -13.82 -10.72
N ASP A 117 -13.38 -13.37 -9.89
CA ASP A 117 -14.60 -12.68 -10.31
C ASP A 117 -14.27 -11.22 -10.66
N ALA A 118 -15.05 -10.65 -11.58
CA ALA A 118 -14.88 -9.29 -12.10
C ALA A 118 -15.74 -8.25 -11.36
#